data_AF-A0A2S6X9M8-F1
#
_entry.id   AF-A0A2S6X9M8-F1
#
_cell.length_a   1.000
_cell.length_b   1.000
_cell.length_c   1.000
_cell.angle_alpha   90.00
_cell.angle_beta   90.00
_cell.angle_gamma   90.00
#
_symmetry.space_group_name_H-M   'P 1'
#
loop_
_entity.id
_entity.type
_entity.pdbx_description
1 polymer ?
#
loop_
_entity_poly.entity_id
_entity_poly.type
_entity_poly.pdbx_seq_one_letter_code
_entity_poly.pdbx_strand_id
1 'polypeptide(L)'
;MAKLEMLVEGLLEHETDHEAVDYAAIARSAGIEAIRIEHPGEVAEGLKRALAHDGPFLVDRVTDANALSIPPHISAAQIKGFAFAAGRTVLDGGVGRMLDLARANLRNVPRP
;
A
#
# COMPACT_ATOMS: atom_id res chain seq x y z
N MET A 1 2.29 5.34 -1.34
CA MET A 1 0.97 5.93 -1.09
C MET A 1 0.56 6.91 -2.20
N ALA A 2 1.48 7.72 -2.73
CA ALA A 2 1.20 8.69 -3.81
C ALA A 2 0.61 8.10 -5.12
N LYS A 3 1.01 6.90 -5.53
CA LYS A 3 0.58 6.24 -6.79
C LYS A 3 -0.94 6.15 -6.95
N LEU A 4 -1.62 5.65 -5.92
CA LEU A 4 -3.06 5.39 -5.95
C LEU A 4 -3.87 6.69 -5.87
N GLU A 5 -3.36 7.69 -5.17
CA GLU A 5 -3.95 9.03 -5.08
C GLU A 5 -3.96 9.71 -6.46
N MET A 6 -2.85 9.63 -7.19
CA MET A 6 -2.75 10.12 -8.58
C MET A 6 -3.78 9.45 -9.50
N LEU A 7 -3.96 8.13 -9.40
CA LEU A 7 -4.96 7.40 -10.19
C LEU A 7 -6.39 7.85 -9.87
N VAL A 8 -6.71 8.11 -8.60
CA VAL A 8 -8.03 8.61 -8.18
C VAL A 8 -8.29 10.02 -8.73
N GLU A 9 -7.26 10.85 -8.83
CA GLU A 9 -7.32 12.18 -9.43
C GLU A 9 -7.33 12.17 -10.98
N GLY A 10 -7.23 11.00 -11.61
CA GLY A 10 -7.21 10.86 -13.07
C GLY A 10 -5.84 11.07 -13.71
N LEU A 11 -4.78 11.17 -12.89
CA LEU A 11 -3.40 11.28 -13.32
C LEU A 11 -2.80 9.88 -13.54
N LEU A 12 -1.80 9.79 -14.42
CA LEU A 12 -0.98 8.59 -14.52
C LEU A 12 0.01 8.54 -13.36
N GLU A 13 0.33 7.34 -12.91
CA GLU A 13 1.43 7.11 -11.98
C GLU A 13 2.74 7.67 -12.55
N HIS A 14 3.48 8.46 -11.76
CA HIS A 14 4.76 9.01 -12.17
C HIS A 14 5.67 9.24 -10.96
N GLU A 15 6.90 8.72 -11.01
CA GLU A 15 7.91 8.89 -9.95
C GLU A 15 7.44 8.51 -8.53
N THR A 16 6.48 7.59 -8.43
CA THR A 16 5.91 7.15 -7.15
C THR A 16 6.49 5.84 -6.62
N ASP A 17 7.28 5.15 -7.44
CA ASP A 17 7.92 3.88 -7.10
C ASP A 17 9.40 4.10 -6.76
N HIS A 18 9.94 3.25 -5.90
CA HIS A 18 11.34 3.22 -5.49
C HIS A 18 11.77 1.77 -5.22
N GLU A 19 13.08 1.52 -5.12
CA GLU A 19 13.59 0.20 -4.72
C GLU A 19 13.08 -0.22 -3.34
N ALA A 20 12.99 -1.53 -3.12
CA ALA A 20 12.59 -2.07 -1.83
C ALA A 20 13.67 -1.81 -0.77
N VAL A 21 13.25 -1.34 0.40
CA VAL A 21 14.14 -1.03 1.52
C VAL A 21 13.82 -1.93 2.71
N ASP A 22 14.85 -2.46 3.37
CA ASP A 22 14.74 -3.13 4.68
C ASP A 22 15.04 -2.13 5.79
N TYR A 23 13.97 -1.48 6.29
CA TYR A 23 14.10 -0.49 7.37
C TYR A 23 14.48 -1.14 8.69
N ALA A 24 14.12 -2.41 8.90
CA ALA A 24 14.50 -3.15 10.10
C ALA A 24 16.01 -3.41 10.13
N ALA A 25 16.63 -3.74 8.99
CA ALA A 25 18.08 -3.88 8.89
C ALA A 25 18.81 -2.55 9.16
N ILE A 26 18.30 -1.44 8.61
CA ILE A 26 18.84 -0.11 8.87
C ILE A 26 18.74 0.23 10.36
N ALA A 27 17.58 0.02 10.98
CA ALA A 27 17.38 0.28 12.41
C ALA A 27 18.33 -0.53 13.28
N ARG A 28 18.47 -1.84 13.02
CA ARG A 28 19.42 -2.71 13.73
C ARG A 28 20.86 -2.23 13.58
N SER A 29 21.25 -1.76 12.40
CA SER A 29 22.60 -1.19 12.20
C SER A 29 22.86 0.09 12.98
N ALA A 30 21.80 0.83 13.31
CA ALA A 30 21.83 2.04 14.12
C ALA A 30 21.65 1.77 15.63
N GLY A 31 21.63 0.50 16.05
CA GLY A 31 21.45 0.12 17.46
C GLY A 31 20.01 0.20 17.96
N ILE A 32 19.02 0.25 17.07
CA ILE A 32 17.59 0.23 17.39
C ILE A 32 17.07 -1.20 17.16
N GLU A 33 16.40 -1.77 18.16
CA GLU A 33 15.76 -3.08 18.02
C GLU A 33 14.64 -2.98 16.96
N ALA A 34 14.57 -3.95 16.06
CA ALA A 34 13.59 -3.88 14.98
C ALA A 34 13.17 -5.24 14.43
N ILE A 35 11.93 -5.29 13.97
CA ILE A 35 11.28 -6.44 13.33
C ILE A 35 10.71 -5.98 11.99
N ARG A 36 10.87 -6.85 11.00
CA ARG A 36 10.19 -6.75 9.72
C ARG A 36 9.02 -7.74 9.70
N ILE A 37 7.83 -7.26 9.37
CA ILE A 37 6.59 -8.03 9.29
C ILE A 37 6.17 -8.10 7.84
N GLU A 38 6.19 -9.32 7.28
CA GLU A 38 5.82 -9.57 5.89
C GLU A 38 4.51 -10.38 5.78
N HIS A 39 4.13 -11.07 6.85
CA HIS A 39 2.90 -11.86 6.89
C HIS A 39 1.86 -11.23 7.83
N PRO A 40 0.59 -11.08 7.39
CA PRO A 40 -0.46 -10.49 8.23
C PRO A 40 -0.67 -11.19 9.57
N GLY A 41 -0.43 -12.51 9.65
CA GLY A 41 -0.55 -13.29 10.88
C GLY A 41 0.46 -12.93 11.96
N GLU A 42 1.57 -12.28 11.60
CA GLU A 42 2.64 -11.89 12.53
C GLU A 42 2.40 -10.52 13.16
N VAL A 43 1.45 -9.73 12.65
CA VAL A 43 1.20 -8.35 13.08
C VAL A 43 0.92 -8.26 14.57
N ALA A 44 0.04 -9.13 15.10
CA ALA A 44 -0.37 -9.06 16.50
C ALA A 44 0.82 -9.34 17.45
N GLU A 45 1.57 -10.42 17.21
CA GLU A 45 2.71 -10.78 18.04
C GLU A 45 3.89 -9.82 17.86
N GLY A 46 4.12 -9.34 16.63
CA GLY A 46 5.15 -8.34 16.34
C GLY A 46 4.90 -7.02 17.07
N LEU A 47 3.66 -6.53 17.07
CA LEU A 47 3.28 -5.33 17.80
C LEU A 47 3.36 -5.53 19.32
N LYS A 48 2.94 -6.69 19.85
CA LYS A 48 3.10 -7.00 21.29
C LYS A 48 4.56 -6.95 21.71
N ARG A 49 5.47 -7.57 20.94
CA ARG A 49 6.90 -7.54 21.21
C ARG A 49 7.46 -6.11 21.17
N ALA A 50 7.06 -5.32 20.17
CA ALA A 50 7.48 -3.94 20.03
C ALA A 50 7.07 -3.09 21.23
N LEU A 51 5.81 -3.19 21.65
CA LEU A 51 5.24 -2.42 22.76
C LEU A 51 5.76 -2.86 24.14
N ALA A 52 6.22 -4.10 24.27
CA ALA A 52 6.81 -4.63 25.50
C ALA A 52 8.31 -4.34 25.64
N HIS A 53 8.95 -3.79 24.60
CA HIS A 53 10.38 -3.47 24.62
C HIS A 53 10.63 -2.19 25.43
N ASP A 54 11.57 -2.24 26.37
CA ASP A 54 12.01 -1.08 27.14
C ASP A 54 13.08 -0.30 26.38
N GLY A 55 12.64 0.50 25.40
CA GLY A 55 13.51 1.31 24.56
C GLY A 55 12.94 1.61 23.17
N PRO A 56 13.71 2.28 22.30
CA PRO A 56 13.34 2.51 20.91
C PRO A 56 13.19 1.20 20.15
N PHE A 57 12.08 1.06 19.43
CA PHE A 57 11.79 -0.14 18.66
C PHE A 57 11.15 0.24 17.32
N LEU A 58 11.68 -0.31 16.22
CA LEU A 58 11.15 -0.08 14.87
C LEU A 58 10.38 -1.30 14.37
N VAL A 59 9.14 -1.08 13.93
CA VAL A 59 8.33 -2.08 13.22
C VAL A 59 8.27 -1.70 11.74
N ASP A 60 8.97 -2.46 10.92
CA ASP A 60 8.89 -2.37 9.46
C ASP A 60 7.77 -3.29 8.96
N ARG A 61 6.62 -2.74 8.57
CA ARG A 61 5.47 -3.51 8.10
C ARG A 61 5.34 -3.40 6.59
N VAL A 62 5.60 -4.50 5.89
CA VAL A 62 5.40 -4.58 4.44
C VAL A 62 3.91 -4.70 4.15
N THR A 63 3.38 -3.78 3.34
CA THR A 63 1.98 -3.77 2.91
C THR A 63 1.86 -3.94 1.41
N ASP A 64 0.69 -4.37 0.96
CA ASP A 64 0.39 -4.44 -0.46
C ASP A 64 0.39 -3.03 -1.09
N ALA A 65 1.31 -2.80 -2.04
CA ALA A 65 1.44 -1.54 -2.76
C ALA A 65 0.21 -1.20 -3.60
N ASN A 66 -0.63 -2.20 -3.91
CA ASN A 66 -1.87 -2.03 -4.64
C ASN A 66 -3.08 -1.79 -3.73
N ALA A 67 -2.95 -1.74 -2.40
CA ALA A 67 -4.10 -1.55 -1.51
C ALA A 67 -4.72 -0.15 -1.68
N LEU A 68 -5.92 -0.08 -2.26
CA LEU A 68 -6.72 1.12 -2.41
C LEU A 68 -7.31 1.55 -1.08
N SER A 69 -7.10 2.81 -0.72
CA SER A 69 -7.88 3.47 0.33
C SER A 69 -9.24 3.84 -0.25
N ILE A 70 -10.22 2.94 -0.08
CA ILE A 70 -11.60 3.17 -0.54
C ILE A 70 -12.36 3.90 0.58
N PRO A 71 -12.73 5.18 0.41
CA PRO A 71 -13.50 5.89 1.41
C PRO A 71 -14.92 5.30 1.53
N PRO A 72 -15.55 5.37 2.72
CA PRO A 72 -16.91 4.88 2.93
C PRO A 72 -17.94 5.65 2.10
N HIS A 73 -17.64 6.90 1.75
CA HIS A 73 -18.41 7.71 0.82
C HIS A 73 -17.60 7.95 -0.45
N ILE A 74 -18.06 7.35 -1.56
CA ILE A 74 -17.44 7.49 -2.87
C ILE A 74 -18.23 8.54 -3.66
N SER A 75 -17.55 9.58 -4.13
CA SER A 75 -18.17 10.57 -5.02
C SER A 75 -18.17 10.10 -6.48
N ALA A 76 -19.16 10.55 -7.26
CA ALA A 76 -19.21 10.26 -8.70
C ALA A 76 -17.97 10.80 -9.46
N ALA A 77 -17.38 11.90 -8.97
CA ALA A 77 -16.16 12.47 -9.53
C ALA A 77 -14.96 11.53 -9.36
N GLN A 78 -14.78 10.94 -8.18
CA GLN A 78 -13.71 9.97 -7.90
C GLN A 78 -13.86 8.70 -8.74
N ILE A 79 -15.07 8.19 -8.91
CA ILE A 79 -15.34 7.03 -9.78
C ILE A 79 -14.92 7.34 -11.22
N LYS A 80 -15.29 8.52 -11.71
CA LYS A 80 -14.97 8.95 -13.07
C LYS A 80 -13.47 9.15 -13.29
N GLY A 81 -12.78 9.80 -12.35
CA GLY A 81 -11.32 10.00 -12.39
C GLY A 81 -10.57 8.68 -12.42
N PHE A 82 -10.92 7.78 -11.48
CA PHE A 82 -10.35 6.43 -11.43
C PHE A 82 -10.60 5.64 -12.72
N ALA A 83 -11.83 5.63 -13.25
CA ALA A 83 -12.16 4.93 -14.47
C ALA A 83 -11.37 5.46 -15.69
N PHE A 84 -11.15 6.77 -15.76
CA PHE A 84 -10.35 7.39 -16.83
C PHE A 84 -8.87 7.01 -16.74
N ALA A 85 -8.27 7.11 -15.55
CA ALA A 85 -6.87 6.71 -15.33
C ALA A 85 -6.67 5.21 -15.59
N ALA A 86 -7.58 4.36 -15.12
CA ALA A 86 -7.58 2.93 -15.38
C ALA A 86 -7.63 2.61 -16.88
N GLY A 87 -8.54 3.26 -17.61
CA GLY A 87 -8.65 3.11 -19.06
C GLY A 87 -7.37 3.51 -19.79
N ARG A 88 -6.77 4.64 -19.43
CA ARG A 88 -5.49 5.08 -20.01
C ARG A 88 -4.35 4.12 -19.70
N THR A 89 -4.28 3.63 -18.47
CA THR A 89 -3.25 2.66 -18.04
C THR A 89 -3.32 1.37 -18.84
N VAL A 90 -4.53 0.88 -19.15
CA VAL A 90 -4.74 -0.29 -20.03
C VAL A 90 -4.23 -0.03 -21.45
N LEU A 91 -4.54 1.14 -22.01
CA LEU A 91 -4.10 1.53 -23.36
C LEU A 91 -2.57 1.67 -23.46
N ASP A 92 -1.92 2.13 -22.38
CA ASP A 92 -0.46 2.22 -22.27
C ASP A 92 0.21 0.85 -21.96
N GLY A 93 -0.50 -0.27 -22.16
CA GLY A 93 0.01 -1.63 -21.99
C GLY A 93 0.00 -2.16 -20.55
N GLY A 94 -0.61 -1.43 -19.62
CA GLY A 94 -0.68 -1.76 -18.18
C GLY A 94 -1.76 -2.77 -17.77
N VAL A 95 -2.22 -3.64 -18.67
CA VAL A 95 -3.33 -4.59 -18.41
C VAL A 95 -3.06 -5.47 -17.17
N GLY A 96 -1.86 -6.03 -17.07
CA GLY A 96 -1.47 -6.85 -15.92
C GLY A 96 -1.53 -6.09 -14.60
N ARG A 97 -1.01 -4.85 -14.58
CA ARG A 97 -1.05 -3.98 -13.39
C ARG A 97 -2.48 -3.70 -12.94
N MET A 98 -3.39 -3.42 -13.89
CA MET A 98 -4.79 -3.18 -13.57
C MET A 98 -5.51 -4.42 -13.03
N LEU A 99 -5.16 -5.62 -13.51
CA LEU A 99 -5.69 -6.87 -12.96
C LEU A 99 -5.21 -7.12 -11.53
N ASP A 100 -3.93 -6.86 -11.25
CA ASP A 100 -3.38 -7.02 -9.90
C ASP A 100 -3.97 -6.03 -8.92
N LEU A 101 -4.17 -4.78 -9.35
CA LEU A 101 -4.90 -3.76 -8.60
C LEU A 101 -6.32 -4.21 -8.26
N ALA A 102 -7.05 -4.76 -9.24
CA ALA A 102 -8.42 -5.24 -9.01
C ALA A 102 -8.45 -6.42 -8.02
N ARG A 103 -7.54 -7.39 -8.16
CA ARG A 103 -7.44 -8.56 -7.26
C ARG A 103 -7.13 -8.16 -5.82
N ALA A 104 -6.21 -7.21 -5.62
CA ALA A 104 -5.83 -6.74 -4.30
C ALA A 104 -7.00 -6.11 -3.53
N ASN A 105 -7.97 -5.52 -4.23
CA ASN A 105 -9.00 -4.66 -3.66
C ASN A 105 -10.43 -5.18 -3.74
N LEU A 106 -10.70 -6.24 -4.50
CA LEU A 106 -12.06 -6.78 -4.64
C LEU A 106 -12.74 -7.06 -3.29
N ARG A 107 -11.96 -7.50 -2.29
CA ARG A 107 -12.44 -7.76 -0.93
C ARG A 107 -12.85 -6.49 -0.14
N ASN A 108 -12.35 -5.32 -0.55
CA ASN A 108 -12.55 -4.03 0.12
C ASN A 108 -13.68 -3.20 -0.50
N VAL A 109 -14.30 -3.66 -1.59
CA VAL A 109 -15.39 -2.94 -2.26
C VAL A 109 -16.64 -2.98 -1.37
N PRO A 110 -17.27 -1.82 -1.08
CA PRO A 110 -18.51 -1.77 -0.31
C PRO A 110 -19.58 -2.63 -0.96
N ARG A 111 -20.25 -3.48 -0.16
CA ARG A 111 -21.44 -4.21 -0.61
C ARG A 111 -22.66 -3.28 -0.52
N PRO A 112 -23.62 -3.38 -1.45
CA PRO A 112 -24.87 -2.60 -1.39
C PRO A 112 -25.68 -2.91 -0.13
#